data_AF-A0A813K5Y3-F1
#
_entry.id   AF-A0A813K5Y3-F1
#
_cell.length_a   1.000
_cell.length_b   1.000
_cell.length_c   1.000
_cell.angle_alpha   90.00
_cell.angle_beta   90.00
_cell.angle_gamma   90.00
#
_symmetry.space_group_name_H-M   'P 1'
#
loop_
_entity.id
_entity.type
_entity.pdbx_description
1 polymer ?
#
loop_
_entity_poly.entity_id
_entity_poly.type
_entity_poly.pdbx_seq_one_letter_code
_entity_poly.pdbx_strand_id
1 'polypeptide(L)'
;MLKGCWGKFTADAFYRPWPSAVDGTRLTRHILIRALDIIRYAEREGESVEVDLLGEGSYAKVYGMLSVAAKIISDRERPWVHKAAVKNALEADRLGLGPAVFGHGTVEQSLGGCFRGTVIFMELLESIEEWSPTDSQALLEDVRKLSESGFHNDLKMPNILRRAAGRPVMIDFDLFSPWSVKVAVTTSCIEHDFQPFLEPRGEIAVRQFREYYDLFHLSLTLQERCPSAAGP
;
A
#
# COMPACT_ATOMS: atom_id res chain seq x y z
N MET A 1 -21.68 3.19 -32.33
CA MET A 1 -21.87 2.20 -31.25
C MET A 1 -20.71 1.21 -31.29
N LEU A 2 -19.53 1.60 -30.78
CA LEU A 2 -18.48 0.62 -30.49
C LEU A 2 -18.82 -0.04 -29.16
N LYS A 3 -19.69 -1.05 -29.23
CA LYS A 3 -20.11 -1.91 -28.12
C LYS A 3 -18.94 -2.84 -27.76
N GLY A 4 -18.24 -2.53 -26.67
CA GLY A 4 -17.24 -3.42 -26.09
C GLY A 4 -17.01 -3.06 -24.64
N CYS A 5 -17.18 -4.02 -23.73
CA CYS A 5 -16.65 -3.91 -22.37
C CYS A 5 -15.15 -4.18 -22.49
N TRP A 6 -14.33 -3.13 -22.44
CA TRP A 6 -12.87 -3.23 -22.62
C TRP A 6 -12.18 -3.78 -21.37
N GLY A 7 -12.75 -3.51 -20.20
CA GLY A 7 -12.36 -4.11 -18.94
C GLY A 7 -13.56 -4.27 -18.03
N LYS A 8 -13.54 -5.32 -17.21
CA LYS A 8 -14.53 -5.62 -16.20
C LYS A 8 -13.88 -5.48 -14.83
N PHE A 9 -14.51 -4.69 -13.97
CA PHE A 9 -14.21 -4.70 -12.54
C PHE A 9 -15.31 -5.46 -11.81
N THR A 10 -14.91 -6.41 -10.98
CA THR A 10 -15.81 -7.16 -10.09
C THR A 10 -15.39 -6.84 -8.67
N ALA A 11 -16.21 -6.05 -7.98
CA ALA A 11 -15.99 -5.74 -6.57
C ALA A 11 -16.18 -7.02 -5.73
N ASP A 12 -15.22 -7.31 -4.86
CA ASP A 12 -15.39 -8.36 -3.86
C ASP A 12 -16.08 -7.76 -2.63
N ALA A 13 -15.64 -6.58 -2.19
CA ALA A 13 -16.25 -5.85 -1.09
C ALA A 13 -15.92 -4.36 -1.13
N PHE A 14 -16.87 -3.54 -0.66
CA PHE A 14 -16.65 -2.15 -0.28
C PHE A 14 -17.07 -1.98 1.18
N TYR A 15 -16.14 -1.54 2.02
CA TYR A 15 -16.29 -1.48 3.47
C TYR A 15 -16.67 -0.10 3.97
N ARG A 16 -16.42 0.93 3.15
CA ARG A 16 -16.65 2.34 3.50
C ARG A 16 -17.25 3.07 2.30
N PRO A 17 -18.07 4.10 2.53
CA PRO A 17 -18.46 5.00 1.46
C PRO A 17 -17.23 5.76 0.95
N TRP A 18 -17.28 6.15 -0.32
CA TRP A 18 -16.31 7.10 -0.87
C TRP A 18 -16.38 8.44 -0.11
N PRO A 19 -15.27 9.18 0.01
CA PRO A 19 -15.28 10.52 0.59
C PRO A 19 -16.32 11.40 -0.11
N SER A 20 -17.19 12.07 0.67
CA SER A 20 -18.33 12.83 0.15
C SER A 20 -17.89 13.92 -0.83
N ALA A 21 -18.63 14.05 -1.95
CA ALA A 21 -18.41 14.91 -3.14
C ALA A 21 -17.77 14.23 -4.36
N VAL A 22 -17.40 12.95 -4.29
CA VAL A 22 -16.84 12.21 -5.43
C VAL A 22 -17.84 11.19 -5.98
N ASP A 23 -18.10 11.22 -7.29
CA ASP A 23 -18.77 10.11 -7.97
C ASP A 23 -17.83 8.90 -7.99
N GLY A 24 -18.03 7.99 -7.05
CA GLY A 24 -17.21 6.79 -6.89
C GLY A 24 -17.21 5.87 -8.11
N THR A 25 -18.29 5.89 -8.91
CA THR A 25 -18.34 5.12 -10.16
C THR A 25 -17.40 5.72 -11.18
N ARG A 26 -17.45 7.05 -11.36
CA ARG A 26 -16.54 7.79 -12.24
C ARG A 26 -15.09 7.62 -11.81
N LEU A 27 -14.80 7.76 -10.52
CA LEU A 27 -13.45 7.60 -9.97
C LEU A 27 -12.90 6.19 -10.25
N THR A 28 -13.69 5.17 -9.91
CA THR A 28 -13.33 3.76 -10.17
C THR A 28 -13.04 3.56 -11.66
N ARG A 29 -13.95 4.02 -12.53
CA ARG A 29 -13.82 3.91 -13.98
C ARG A 29 -12.55 4.56 -14.51
N HIS A 30 -12.30 5.82 -14.15
CA HIS A 30 -11.14 6.58 -14.63
C HIS A 30 -9.82 5.94 -14.20
N ILE A 31 -9.71 5.52 -12.94
CA ILE A 31 -8.55 4.80 -12.42
C ILE A 31 -8.29 3.53 -13.23
N LEU A 32 -9.33 2.73 -13.46
CA LEU A 32 -9.19 1.47 -14.20
C LEU A 32 -8.86 1.71 -15.68
N ILE A 33 -9.40 2.76 -16.31
CA ILE A 33 -9.02 3.15 -17.68
C ILE A 33 -7.53 3.48 -17.76
N ARG A 34 -7.02 4.25 -16.80
CA ARG A 34 -5.60 4.59 -16.72
C ARG A 34 -4.73 3.36 -16.49
N ALA A 35 -5.15 2.49 -15.59
CA ALA A 35 -4.43 1.27 -15.23
C ALA A 35 -4.33 0.24 -16.36
N LEU A 36 -5.40 0.08 -17.14
CA LEU A 36 -5.47 -0.83 -18.28
C LEU A 36 -4.84 -0.23 -19.56
N ASP A 37 -4.30 0.99 -19.49
CA ASP A 37 -3.74 1.73 -20.63
C ASP A 37 -4.70 1.86 -21.82
N ILE A 38 -5.99 2.03 -21.54
CA ILE A 38 -7.05 2.19 -22.55
C ILE A 38 -7.53 3.64 -22.72
N ILE A 39 -6.73 4.61 -22.27
CA ILE A 39 -7.05 6.05 -22.27
C ILE A 39 -7.43 6.56 -23.67
N ARG A 40 -6.69 6.13 -24.70
CA ARG A 40 -6.95 6.52 -26.10
C ARG A 40 -8.37 6.17 -26.56
N TYR A 41 -8.99 5.14 -25.98
CA TYR A 41 -10.37 4.77 -26.28
C TYR A 41 -11.37 5.65 -25.54
N ALA A 42 -11.10 5.97 -24.27
CA ALA A 42 -11.93 6.89 -23.49
C ALA A 42 -11.96 8.30 -24.10
N GLU A 43 -10.80 8.82 -24.51
CA GLU A 43 -10.67 10.14 -25.15
C GLU A 43 -11.42 10.22 -26.48
N ARG A 44 -11.44 9.14 -27.28
CA ARG A 44 -12.22 9.06 -28.53
C ARG A 44 -13.72 9.17 -28.31
N GLU A 45 -14.21 8.73 -27.15
CA GLU A 45 -15.62 8.83 -26.75
C GLU A 45 -15.90 10.15 -25.98
N GLY A 46 -14.93 11.06 -25.90
CA GLY A 46 -15.06 12.37 -25.27
C GLY A 46 -14.87 12.38 -23.74
N GLU A 47 -14.31 11.32 -23.16
CA GLU A 47 -14.03 11.24 -21.72
C GLU A 47 -12.60 11.68 -21.41
N SER A 48 -12.44 12.73 -20.61
CA SER A 48 -11.13 13.18 -20.10
C SER A 48 -10.77 12.43 -18.82
N VAL A 49 -9.65 11.70 -18.85
CA VAL A 49 -9.18 10.86 -17.74
C VAL A 49 -8.03 11.55 -17.00
N GLU A 50 -8.34 12.15 -15.86
CA GLU A 50 -7.39 12.83 -14.98
C GLU A 50 -6.99 11.89 -13.83
N VAL A 51 -6.00 11.02 -14.10
CA VAL A 51 -5.49 10.05 -13.11
C VAL A 51 -3.97 9.98 -13.18
N ASP A 52 -3.34 10.18 -12.03
CA ASP A 52 -1.89 10.18 -11.89
C ASP A 52 -1.36 8.78 -11.55
N LEU A 53 -0.18 8.45 -12.07
CA LEU A 53 0.60 7.32 -11.57
C LEU A 53 1.42 7.85 -10.37
N LEU A 54 1.08 7.41 -9.17
CA LEU A 54 1.72 7.85 -7.93
C LEU A 54 3.01 7.09 -7.66
N GLY A 55 3.09 5.83 -8.08
CA GLY A 55 4.27 5.01 -7.87
C GLY A 55 4.18 3.64 -8.53
N GLU A 56 5.34 3.04 -8.72
CA GLU A 56 5.52 1.67 -9.20
C GLU A 56 6.45 0.96 -8.22
N GLY A 57 5.90 -0.03 -7.52
CA GLY A 57 6.63 -0.90 -6.60
C GLY A 57 6.94 -2.25 -7.22
N SER A 58 7.59 -3.13 -6.46
CA SER A 58 8.01 -4.45 -6.94
C SER A 58 6.87 -5.35 -7.41
N TYR A 59 5.66 -5.16 -6.88
CA TYR A 59 4.51 -6.03 -7.13
C TYR A 59 3.28 -5.28 -7.64
N ALA A 60 3.30 -3.94 -7.68
CA ALA A 60 2.10 -3.15 -7.91
C ALA A 60 2.38 -1.77 -8.50
N LYS A 61 1.37 -1.25 -9.20
CA LYS A 61 1.29 0.16 -9.59
C LYS A 61 0.22 0.85 -8.75
N VAL A 62 0.45 2.10 -8.38
CA VAL A 62 -0.49 2.89 -7.58
C VAL A 62 -0.93 4.10 -8.38
N TYR A 63 -2.24 4.25 -8.53
CA TYR A 63 -2.86 5.35 -9.27
C TYR A 63 -3.67 6.24 -8.33
N GLY A 64 -3.69 7.55 -8.58
CA GLY A 64 -4.35 8.54 -7.73
C GLY A 64 -5.36 9.38 -8.50
N MET A 65 -6.51 9.64 -7.87
CA MET A 65 -7.48 10.60 -8.35
C MET A 65 -8.24 11.20 -7.16
N LEU A 66 -8.27 12.53 -7.08
CA LEU A 66 -8.95 13.28 -6.01
C LEU A 66 -8.47 12.83 -4.62
N SER A 67 -9.30 12.17 -3.83
CA SER A 67 -9.00 11.71 -2.46
C SER A 67 -8.79 10.20 -2.36
N VAL A 68 -8.64 9.50 -3.49
CA VAL A 68 -8.51 8.04 -3.55
C VAL A 68 -7.25 7.64 -4.30
N ALA A 69 -6.54 6.67 -3.74
CA ALA A 69 -5.51 5.90 -4.41
C ALA A 69 -6.01 4.47 -4.70
N ALA A 70 -5.48 3.86 -5.76
CA ALA A 70 -5.73 2.48 -6.10
C ALA A 70 -4.42 1.74 -6.34
N LYS A 71 -4.14 0.72 -5.53
CA LYS A 71 -3.03 -0.21 -5.73
C LYS A 71 -3.50 -1.35 -6.61
N ILE A 72 -2.76 -1.60 -7.69
CA ILE A 72 -3.09 -2.58 -8.72
C ILE A 72 -1.97 -3.59 -8.84
N ILE A 73 -2.30 -4.85 -8.55
CA ILE A 73 -1.38 -5.99 -8.56
C ILE A 73 -1.76 -6.86 -9.77
N SER A 74 -0.82 -7.04 -10.70
CA SER A 74 -1.02 -7.89 -11.88
C SER A 74 -1.07 -9.37 -11.50
N ASP A 75 -1.86 -10.15 -12.21
CA ASP A 75 -1.91 -11.62 -12.18
C ASP A 75 -0.59 -12.33 -12.53
N ARG A 76 0.40 -11.59 -13.03
CA ARG A 76 1.78 -12.08 -13.16
C ARG A 76 2.42 -12.33 -11.79
N GLU A 77 1.92 -11.68 -10.75
CA GLU A 77 2.36 -11.90 -9.39
C GLU A 77 1.85 -13.22 -8.82
N ARG A 78 2.55 -13.72 -7.80
CA ARG A 78 2.19 -14.99 -7.18
C ARG A 78 0.83 -14.86 -6.46
N PRO A 79 -0.05 -15.87 -6.48
CA PRO A 79 -1.37 -15.79 -5.85
C PRO A 79 -1.37 -15.37 -4.38
N TRP A 80 -0.31 -15.70 -3.64
CA TRP A 80 -0.17 -15.30 -2.24
C TRP A 80 0.02 -13.79 -2.06
N VAL A 81 0.63 -13.08 -3.03
CA VAL A 81 0.86 -11.63 -2.99
C VAL A 81 -0.48 -10.90 -2.98
N HIS A 82 -1.38 -11.27 -3.88
CA HIS A 82 -2.74 -10.72 -3.95
C HIS A 82 -3.49 -10.88 -2.62
N LYS A 83 -3.44 -12.10 -2.04
CA LYS A 83 -4.11 -12.40 -0.79
C LYS A 83 -3.48 -11.66 0.39
N ALA A 84 -2.15 -11.60 0.45
CA ALA A 84 -1.41 -10.92 1.51
C ALA A 84 -1.66 -9.41 1.48
N ALA A 85 -1.56 -8.77 0.31
CA ALA A 85 -1.79 -7.34 0.13
C ALA A 85 -3.19 -6.92 0.62
N VAL A 86 -4.23 -7.63 0.18
CA VAL A 86 -5.62 -7.34 0.62
C VAL A 86 -5.76 -7.57 2.13
N LYS A 87 -5.36 -8.74 2.64
CA LYS A 87 -5.51 -9.08 4.05
C LYS A 87 -4.79 -8.07 4.95
N ASN A 88 -3.55 -7.76 4.63
CA ASN A 88 -2.70 -6.93 5.47
C ASN A 88 -3.07 -5.45 5.37
N ALA A 89 -3.51 -4.96 4.20
CA ALA A 89 -4.05 -3.60 4.09
C ALA A 89 -5.32 -3.42 4.95
N LEU A 90 -6.23 -4.39 4.93
CA LEU A 90 -7.43 -4.35 5.77
C LEU A 90 -7.11 -4.44 7.26
N GLU A 91 -6.13 -5.25 7.64
CA GLU A 91 -5.70 -5.34 9.03
C GLU A 91 -5.03 -4.04 9.50
N ALA A 92 -4.17 -3.44 8.68
CA ALA A 92 -3.54 -2.17 8.99
C ALA A 92 -4.57 -1.03 9.13
N ASP A 93 -5.59 -0.98 8.27
CA ASP A 93 -6.71 -0.04 8.39
C ASP A 93 -7.50 -0.28 9.69
N ARG A 94 -7.84 -1.53 10.02
CA ARG A 94 -8.56 -1.90 11.24
C ARG A 94 -7.80 -1.49 12.50
N LEU A 95 -6.48 -1.62 12.49
CA LEU A 95 -5.60 -1.18 13.57
C LEU A 95 -5.37 0.34 13.56
N GLY A 96 -5.82 1.07 12.55
CA GLY A 96 -5.60 2.51 12.39
C GLY A 96 -4.14 2.89 12.13
N LEU A 97 -3.36 1.94 11.59
CA LEU A 97 -1.92 2.08 11.30
C LEU A 97 -1.63 2.41 9.83
N GLY A 98 -2.53 1.99 8.94
CA GLY A 98 -2.41 2.18 7.49
C GLY A 98 -3.42 3.17 6.90
N PRO A 99 -3.44 3.27 5.57
CA PRO A 99 -4.45 4.01 4.83
C PRO A 99 -5.86 3.44 5.10
N ALA A 100 -6.87 4.30 5.15
CA ALA A 100 -8.26 3.87 5.14
C ALA A 100 -8.57 3.11 3.84
N VAL A 101 -9.08 1.88 3.95
CA VAL A 101 -9.42 1.05 2.79
C VAL A 101 -10.91 1.20 2.47
N PHE A 102 -11.22 1.60 1.25
CA PHE A 102 -12.61 1.74 0.78
C PHE A 102 -13.17 0.41 0.30
N GLY A 103 -12.38 -0.37 -0.42
CA GLY A 103 -12.82 -1.65 -0.98
C GLY A 103 -11.76 -2.30 -1.85
N HIS A 104 -12.03 -3.51 -2.29
CA HIS A 104 -11.17 -4.24 -3.23
C HIS A 104 -11.99 -5.08 -4.19
N GLY A 105 -11.33 -5.52 -5.26
CA GLY A 105 -11.92 -6.42 -6.23
C GLY A 105 -10.92 -6.89 -7.26
N THR A 106 -11.46 -7.48 -8.32
CA THR A 106 -10.69 -7.96 -9.46
C THR A 106 -10.97 -7.10 -10.68
N VAL A 107 -9.93 -6.81 -11.45
CA VAL A 107 -10.03 -6.17 -12.76
C VAL A 107 -9.56 -7.16 -13.81
N GLU A 108 -10.25 -7.17 -14.95
CA GLU A 108 -9.93 -8.02 -16.09
C GLU A 108 -10.09 -7.24 -17.39
N GLN A 109 -9.16 -7.37 -18.33
CA GLN A 109 -9.25 -6.91 -19.70
C GLN A 109 -9.07 -8.11 -20.63
N SER A 110 -10.04 -8.31 -21.52
CA SER A 110 -10.07 -9.43 -22.47
C SER A 110 -9.82 -9.02 -23.92
N LEU A 111 -9.80 -7.71 -24.23
CA LEU A 111 -9.62 -7.16 -25.59
C LEU A 111 -8.47 -6.15 -25.62
N GLY A 112 -7.56 -6.29 -26.60
CA GLY A 112 -6.35 -5.45 -26.72
C GLY A 112 -5.16 -5.90 -25.87
N GLY A 113 -5.30 -7.03 -25.16
CA GLY A 113 -4.34 -7.64 -24.25
C GLY A 113 -5.09 -8.54 -23.26
N CYS A 114 -4.39 -9.48 -22.62
CA CYS A 114 -4.93 -10.20 -21.46
C CYS A 114 -4.32 -9.58 -20.21
N PHE A 115 -5.14 -8.94 -19.39
CA PHE A 115 -4.75 -8.47 -18.07
C PHE A 115 -5.78 -8.96 -17.06
N ARG A 116 -5.30 -9.50 -15.95
CA ARG A 116 -6.12 -9.73 -14.76
C ARG A 116 -5.34 -9.21 -13.56
N GLY A 117 -6.03 -8.71 -12.56
CA GLY A 117 -5.36 -8.18 -11.38
C GLY A 117 -6.28 -7.97 -10.21
N THR A 118 -5.66 -7.68 -9.07
CA THR A 118 -6.35 -7.24 -7.85
C THR A 118 -6.22 -5.74 -7.72
N VAL A 119 -7.31 -5.07 -7.36
CA VAL A 119 -7.35 -3.64 -7.11
C VAL A 119 -7.75 -3.41 -5.65
N ILE A 120 -7.00 -2.58 -4.94
CA ILE A 120 -7.30 -2.12 -3.58
C ILE A 120 -7.46 -0.61 -3.62
N PHE A 121 -8.67 -0.13 -3.32
CA PHE A 121 -8.97 1.30 -3.21
C PHE A 121 -8.76 1.76 -1.77
N MET A 122 -7.98 2.83 -1.60
CA MET A 122 -7.59 3.37 -0.31
C MET A 122 -7.54 4.90 -0.34
N GLU A 123 -7.46 5.55 0.83
CA GLU A 123 -7.28 7.00 0.89
C GLU A 123 -6.01 7.43 0.16
N LEU A 124 -6.09 8.56 -0.53
CA LEU A 124 -4.90 9.19 -1.09
C LEU A 124 -4.09 9.84 0.03
N LEU A 125 -2.80 9.50 0.08
CA LEU A 125 -1.84 10.09 1.00
C LEU A 125 -0.79 10.89 0.21
N GLU A 126 -0.18 11.84 0.88
CA GLU A 126 0.77 12.79 0.30
C GLU A 126 2.21 12.40 0.66
N SER A 127 3.16 12.73 -0.21
CA SER A 127 4.58 12.58 0.07
C SER A 127 5.00 13.47 1.24
N ILE A 128 5.93 12.99 2.07
CA ILE A 128 6.52 13.80 3.14
C ILE A 128 7.73 14.56 2.57
N GLU A 129 7.57 15.89 2.42
CA GLU A 129 8.64 16.80 2.03
C GLU A 129 9.51 17.20 3.22
N GLU A 130 8.88 17.59 4.33
CA GLU A 130 9.57 17.97 5.57
C GLU A 130 9.24 16.99 6.70
N TRP A 131 10.28 16.59 7.44
CA TRP A 131 10.18 15.68 8.58
C TRP A 131 10.40 16.45 9.90
N SER A 132 9.44 16.34 10.83
CA SER A 132 9.51 17.01 12.13
C SER A 132 9.74 16.03 13.29
N PRO A 133 10.22 16.52 14.46
CA PRO A 133 10.29 15.69 15.67
C PRO A 133 8.93 15.11 16.10
N THR A 134 7.83 15.83 15.87
CA THR A 134 6.47 15.36 16.14
C THR A 134 6.09 14.17 15.26
N ASP A 135 6.55 14.16 13.99
CA ASP A 135 6.35 13.02 13.09
C ASP A 135 7.10 11.78 13.58
N SER A 136 8.34 11.96 14.05
CA SER A 136 9.11 10.87 14.66
C SER A 136 8.36 10.27 15.85
N GLN A 137 7.80 11.10 16.73
CA GLN A 137 7.07 10.62 17.89
C GLN A 137 5.80 9.86 17.48
N ALA A 138 4.99 10.42 16.58
CA ALA A 138 3.76 9.77 16.10
C ALA A 138 4.06 8.42 15.42
N LEU A 139 5.12 8.37 14.60
CA LEU A 139 5.55 7.13 13.96
C LEU A 139 6.03 6.11 14.99
N LEU A 140 6.82 6.50 15.99
CA LEU A 140 7.28 5.61 17.05
C LEU A 140 6.11 5.00 17.83
N GLU A 141 5.07 5.77 18.10
CA GLU A 141 3.83 5.28 18.73
C GLU A 141 3.11 4.24 17.84
N ASP A 142 3.04 4.48 16.53
CA ASP A 142 2.42 3.54 15.59
C ASP A 142 3.24 2.26 15.41
N VAL A 143 4.58 2.34 15.39
CA VAL A 143 5.45 1.16 15.33
C VAL A 143 5.34 0.33 16.60
N ARG A 144 5.24 0.97 17.78
CA ARG A 144 4.99 0.28 19.06
C ARG A 144 3.65 -0.44 19.09
N LYS A 145 2.64 0.15 18.47
CA LYS A 145 1.33 -0.47 18.33
C LYS A 145 1.37 -1.64 17.33
N LEU A 146 2.09 -1.48 16.22
CA LEU A 146 2.29 -2.55 15.24
C LEU A 146 2.99 -3.77 15.85
N SER A 147 4.01 -3.54 16.71
CA SER A 147 4.82 -4.60 17.30
C SER A 147 4.03 -5.56 18.21
N GLU A 148 2.85 -5.15 18.68
CA GLU A 148 1.90 -6.02 19.38
C GLU A 148 1.36 -7.12 18.46
N SER A 149 1.24 -6.84 17.16
CA SER A 149 0.62 -7.74 16.18
C SER A 149 1.61 -8.43 15.26
N GLY A 150 2.75 -7.81 14.93
CA GLY A 150 3.73 -8.40 14.01
C GLY A 150 4.84 -7.45 13.57
N PHE A 151 5.54 -7.85 12.53
CA PHE A 151 6.57 -7.08 11.83
C PHE A 151 5.97 -6.39 10.60
N HIS A 152 6.36 -5.14 10.34
CA HIS A 152 6.09 -4.50 9.04
C HIS A 152 6.88 -5.18 7.93
N ASN A 153 8.13 -5.56 8.21
CA ASN A 153 9.09 -6.18 7.27
C ASN A 153 9.59 -5.30 6.10
N ASP A 154 9.02 -4.11 5.91
CA ASP A 154 9.43 -3.18 4.86
C ASP A 154 9.24 -1.72 5.29
N LEU A 155 9.49 -1.43 6.57
CA LEU A 155 9.38 -0.06 7.08
C LEU A 155 10.62 0.75 6.63
N LYS A 156 10.37 1.71 5.74
CA LYS A 156 11.37 2.60 5.15
C LYS A 156 10.74 3.93 4.78
N MET A 157 11.55 4.98 4.60
CA MET A 157 11.05 6.33 4.30
C MET A 157 10.09 6.41 3.10
N PRO A 158 10.31 5.70 1.97
CA PRO A 158 9.33 5.65 0.88
C PRO A 158 7.95 5.06 1.26
N ASN A 159 7.91 4.24 2.30
CA ASN A 159 6.70 3.58 2.81
C ASN A 159 6.07 4.38 3.98
N ILE A 160 6.41 5.65 4.12
CA ILE A 160 5.79 6.57 5.06
C ILE A 160 5.28 7.79 4.28
N LEU A 161 3.96 7.94 4.27
CA LEU A 161 3.26 9.06 3.64
C LEU A 161 2.53 9.89 4.69
N ARG A 162 1.88 10.97 4.30
CA ARG A 162 1.17 11.90 5.20
C ARG A 162 -0.30 11.97 4.83
N ARG A 163 -1.19 11.93 5.82
CA ARG A 163 -2.59 12.37 5.61
C ARG A 163 -2.63 13.87 5.43
N ALA A 164 -3.61 14.39 4.68
CA ALA A 164 -3.84 15.84 4.57
C ALA A 164 -3.94 16.58 5.92
N ALA A 165 -4.38 15.90 7.00
CA ALA A 165 -4.42 16.42 8.37
C ALA A 165 -3.07 16.33 9.13
N GLY A 166 -1.97 16.08 8.42
CA GLY A 166 -0.60 16.27 8.92
C GLY A 166 0.05 15.08 9.63
N ARG A 167 -0.61 13.94 9.83
CA ARG A 167 0.02 12.79 10.52
C ARG A 167 0.73 11.84 9.54
N PRO A 168 1.93 11.30 9.86
CA PRO A 168 2.54 10.22 9.09
C PRO A 168 1.72 8.94 9.16
N VAL A 169 1.74 8.16 8.09
CA VAL A 169 1.02 6.89 7.93
C VAL A 169 1.96 5.90 7.26
N MET A 170 2.10 4.73 7.88
CA MET A 170 2.84 3.61 7.30
C MET A 170 2.02 3.01 6.16
N ILE A 171 2.67 2.64 5.07
CA ILE A 171 2.03 2.01 3.92
C ILE A 171 2.78 0.74 3.51
N ASP A 172 2.20 -0.01 2.58
CA ASP A 172 2.82 -1.19 1.99
C ASP A 172 3.06 -2.37 2.97
N PHE A 173 1.99 -2.80 3.63
CA PHE A 173 1.97 -3.94 4.55
C PHE A 173 2.01 -5.32 3.86
N ASP A 174 2.41 -5.41 2.58
CA ASP A 174 2.38 -6.66 1.82
C ASP A 174 3.20 -7.77 2.48
N LEU A 175 4.30 -7.40 3.14
CA LEU A 175 5.19 -8.32 3.84
C LEU A 175 4.86 -8.49 5.33
N PHE A 176 3.80 -7.87 5.84
CA PHE A 176 3.42 -7.99 7.24
C PHE A 176 3.29 -9.47 7.66
N SER A 177 3.89 -9.80 8.80
CA SER A 177 3.81 -11.14 9.38
C SER A 177 3.84 -11.08 10.91
N PRO A 178 3.02 -11.87 11.61
CA PRO A 178 3.08 -11.93 13.07
C PRO A 178 4.41 -12.47 13.60
N TRP A 179 4.99 -13.44 12.90
CA TRP A 179 6.11 -14.22 13.44
C TRP A 179 7.35 -14.24 12.57
N SER A 180 7.18 -13.95 11.28
CA SER A 180 8.28 -14.11 10.33
C SER A 180 8.89 -12.78 9.95
N VAL A 181 10.21 -12.75 9.97
CA VAL A 181 10.94 -11.71 9.25
C VAL A 181 10.95 -12.08 7.77
N LYS A 182 10.52 -11.15 6.92
CA LYS A 182 10.41 -11.33 5.47
C LYS A 182 11.23 -10.29 4.75
N VAL A 183 12.09 -10.73 3.83
CA VAL A 183 12.87 -9.85 2.96
C VAL A 183 12.50 -10.15 1.52
N ALA A 184 11.89 -9.18 0.84
CA ALA A 184 11.68 -9.26 -0.59
C ALA A 184 13.02 -9.13 -1.33
N VAL A 185 13.31 -10.11 -2.19
CA VAL A 185 14.41 -10.10 -3.14
C VAL A 185 13.80 -10.18 -4.54
N THR A 186 14.49 -9.67 -5.56
CA THR A 186 13.95 -9.38 -6.92
C THR A 186 12.80 -10.25 -7.42
N THR A 187 12.87 -11.59 -7.29
CA THR A 187 11.79 -12.51 -7.72
C THR A 187 11.31 -13.49 -6.64
N SER A 188 11.75 -13.31 -5.39
CA SER A 188 11.49 -14.23 -4.28
C SER A 188 11.32 -13.50 -2.94
N CYS A 189 10.96 -14.25 -1.91
CA CYS A 189 10.91 -13.73 -0.55
C CYS A 189 11.69 -14.70 0.32
N ILE A 190 12.67 -14.19 1.06
CA ILE A 190 13.35 -14.96 2.10
C ILE A 190 12.56 -14.73 3.38
N GLU A 191 12.11 -15.81 3.99
CA GLU A 191 11.32 -15.80 5.20
C GLU A 191 12.03 -16.61 6.28
N HIS A 192 12.12 -16.03 7.48
CA HIS A 192 12.57 -16.75 8.67
C HIS A 192 11.48 -16.66 9.74
N ASP A 193 10.96 -17.82 10.13
CA ASP A 193 9.98 -17.93 11.20
C ASP A 193 10.69 -17.81 12.56
N PHE A 194 10.41 -16.71 13.26
CA PHE A 194 10.92 -16.48 14.61
C PHE A 194 9.97 -16.96 15.70
N GLN A 195 8.81 -17.55 15.39
CA GLN A 195 7.88 -18.05 16.41
C GLN A 195 8.56 -18.99 17.41
N PRO A 196 9.30 -20.04 16.99
CA PRO A 196 9.92 -20.97 17.94
C PRO A 196 10.94 -20.33 18.87
N PHE A 197 11.51 -19.19 18.46
CA PHE A 197 12.47 -18.43 19.24
C PHE A 197 11.78 -17.38 20.12
N LEU A 198 10.86 -16.58 19.60
CA LEU A 198 10.30 -15.45 20.33
C LEU A 198 9.19 -15.88 21.30
N GLU A 199 8.34 -16.83 20.92
CA GLU A 199 7.18 -17.24 21.72
C GLU A 199 7.57 -17.68 23.16
N PRO A 200 8.61 -18.50 23.39
CA PRO A 200 9.03 -18.88 24.75
C PRO A 200 9.58 -17.72 25.60
N ARG A 201 9.94 -16.58 25.00
CA ARG A 201 10.55 -15.43 25.69
C ARG A 201 9.50 -14.46 26.27
N GLY A 202 8.22 -14.70 25.98
CA GLY A 202 7.10 -13.89 26.47
C GLY A 202 6.82 -12.64 25.63
N GLU A 203 5.62 -12.08 25.79
CA GLU A 203 5.08 -11.02 24.94
C GLU A 203 5.94 -9.75 24.91
N ILE A 204 6.55 -9.37 26.03
CA ILE A 204 7.40 -8.17 26.11
C ILE A 204 8.62 -8.30 25.20
N ALA A 205 9.32 -9.43 25.27
CA ALA A 205 10.51 -9.67 24.44
C ALA A 205 10.15 -9.76 22.95
N VAL A 206 9.01 -10.39 22.63
CA VAL A 206 8.48 -10.48 21.26
C VAL A 206 8.24 -9.08 20.69
N ARG A 207 7.53 -8.22 21.44
CA ARG A 207 7.23 -6.84 21.04
C ARG A 207 8.48 -6.00 20.85
N GLN A 208 9.41 -6.04 21.81
CA GLN A 208 10.66 -5.29 21.73
C GLN A 208 11.50 -5.70 20.52
N PHE A 209 11.55 -7.00 20.21
CA PHE A 209 12.27 -7.47 19.04
C PHE A 209 11.63 -7.00 17.72
N ARG A 210 10.30 -7.08 17.61
CA ARG A 210 9.54 -6.57 16.45
C ARG A 210 9.76 -5.06 16.25
N GLU A 211 9.59 -4.27 17.31
CA GLU A 211 9.82 -2.82 17.29
C GLU A 211 11.26 -2.49 16.88
N TYR A 212 12.25 -3.16 17.49
CA TYR A 212 13.65 -2.97 17.14
C TYR A 212 13.93 -3.28 15.67
N TYR A 213 13.39 -4.38 15.15
CA TYR A 213 13.61 -4.79 13.77
C TYR A 213 13.09 -3.76 12.77
N ASP A 214 11.84 -3.32 12.91
CA ASP A 214 11.24 -2.34 12.00
C ASP A 214 11.91 -0.97 12.11
N LEU A 215 12.26 -0.52 13.33
CA LEU A 215 12.98 0.75 13.53
C LEU A 215 14.42 0.71 13.00
N PHE A 216 15.08 -0.43 13.10
CA PHE A 216 16.40 -0.62 12.51
C PHE A 216 16.34 -0.45 10.98
N HIS A 217 15.40 -1.14 10.32
CA HIS A 217 15.17 -1.00 8.87
C HIS A 217 14.88 0.45 8.46
N LEU A 218 14.02 1.14 9.22
CA LEU A 218 13.73 2.54 8.98
C LEU A 218 14.99 3.42 9.09
N SER A 219 15.80 3.21 10.13
CA SER A 219 17.01 4.00 10.40
C SER A 219 18.04 3.95 9.28
N LEU A 220 18.13 2.83 8.58
CA LEU A 220 19.01 2.68 7.42
C LEU A 220 18.59 3.58 6.26
N THR A 221 17.29 3.86 6.13
CA THR A 221 16.75 4.71 5.06
C THR A 221 16.59 6.18 5.44
N LEU A 222 16.72 6.51 6.73
CA LEU A 222 16.73 7.89 7.21
C LEU A 222 18.02 8.64 6.81
N GLN A 223 19.17 7.94 6.75
CA GLN A 223 20.46 8.53 6.35
C GLN A 223 20.46 9.09 4.92
N GLU A 224 19.62 8.56 4.03
CA GLU A 224 19.53 9.00 2.63
C GLU A 224 18.80 10.34 2.47
N ARG A 225 17.97 10.74 3.45
CA ARG A 225 17.19 12.00 3.41
C ARG A 225 17.65 13.04 4.41
N CYS A 226 18.31 12.63 5.49
CA CYS A 226 19.05 13.52 6.37
C CYS A 226 20.54 13.22 6.17
N PRO A 227 21.24 13.89 5.22
CA PRO A 227 22.68 13.93 5.30
C PRO A 227 22.99 14.60 6.63
N SER A 228 23.31 13.79 7.64
CA SER A 228 23.87 14.32 8.87
C SER A 228 25.04 15.17 8.42
N ALA A 229 24.93 16.47 8.73
CA ALA A 229 26.05 17.37 8.90
C ALA A 229 27.22 16.52 9.40
N ALA A 230 28.17 16.26 8.51
CA ALA A 230 29.42 15.64 8.89
C ALA A 230 29.99 16.60 9.94
N GLY A 231 29.86 16.21 11.20
CA GLY A 231 30.58 16.86 12.29
C GLY A 231 32.07 16.79 11.97
N PRO A 232 32.83 17.82 12.38
CA PRO A 232 34.22 18.06 11.97
C PRO A 232 35.16 16.89 12.23
#